data_AF-A0A958L9L6-F1
#
_entry.id   AF-A0A958L9L6-F1
#
_cell.length_a   1.000
_cell.length_b   1.000
_cell.length_c   1.000
_cell.angle_alpha   90.00
_cell.angle_beta   90.00
_cell.angle_gamma   90.00
#
_symmetry.space_group_name_H-M   'P 1'
#
loop_
_entity.id
_entity.type
_entity.pdbx_description
1 polymer ?
#
loop_
_entity_poly.entity_id
_entity_poly.type
_entity_poly.pdbx_seq_one_letter_code
_entity_poly.pdbx_strand_id
1 'polypeptide(L)'
;IFAQTPLAEPLKSLHVQDGGRIKPFNTFANEALQLIYGKETFSGNRPGDSSGALEKRHAVDIILTWMIIPDHWQEVPIVQIRHNGLKEALGLDPDKTKKTYFTPLELLRNDRLALLIQELNNRRDAQEKLDPYYQAVETLESQLSMFQAIATGIALRVLPPSKESGMSKWFSVNELSGESQEKFAKITQAFIKLVSLQVSATDPDEVAKVKLELQQAVDDFKDFARAQDPEAYGSEDLVKAEVHLKDFHPFQWAWMAYLLATILAAMAFVSHKKWAQTGAWIFMILGLVLHTYGMSLRVYIIGRPPVSNMYETVIWVPWGTVVFAMILNAIRKNYLLFIGAGLAATLCLILSDLSPVVLDPSLQPLQPVLRDNFWLVVHVIIIVTSYAAFFLAFAIGDILLFYFARDEHKFKNVIKEGVHGIYRSLQIGVVLLALGIITGGIWADYSWGRFWGWDPKETW
;
A
#
# COMPACT_ATOMS: atom_id res chain seq x y z
N ILE A 1 -11.05 6.31 17.54
CA ILE A 1 -10.53 5.83 16.23
C ILE A 1 -10.04 6.98 15.35
N PHE A 2 -10.35 8.24 15.67
CA PHE A 2 -9.53 9.35 15.21
C PHE A 2 -8.19 9.31 15.96
N ALA A 3 -7.14 8.85 15.29
CA ALA A 3 -5.79 9.08 15.78
C ALA A 3 -5.58 10.60 15.85
N GLN A 4 -4.98 11.09 16.93
CA GLN A 4 -4.57 12.50 17.03
C GLN A 4 -3.74 12.86 15.79
N THR A 5 -3.95 14.05 15.25
CA THR A 5 -3.13 14.59 14.15
C THR A 5 -1.64 14.38 14.47
N PRO A 6 -0.82 13.91 13.52
CA PRO A 6 0.60 13.70 13.77
C PRO A 6 1.25 14.94 14.37
N LEU A 7 2.18 14.73 15.31
CA LEU A 7 2.87 15.84 15.96
C LEU A 7 3.60 16.68 14.90
N ALA A 8 4.36 16.02 14.04
CA ALA A 8 5.19 16.62 13.00
C ALA A 8 4.48 16.65 11.64
N GLU A 9 3.20 17.03 11.61
CA GLU A 9 2.42 17.22 10.39
C GLU A 9 3.15 17.99 9.28
N PRO A 10 3.89 19.10 9.55
CA PRO A 10 4.62 19.83 8.51
C PRO A 10 5.58 18.97 7.68
N LEU A 11 6.18 17.93 8.30
CA LEU A 11 7.11 17.04 7.61
C LEU A 11 6.43 16.19 6.54
N LYS A 12 5.11 15.98 6.60
CA LYS A 12 4.39 15.09 5.68
C LYS A 12 4.66 15.39 4.21
N SER A 13 4.76 16.68 3.86
CA SER A 13 4.93 17.16 2.47
C SER A 13 6.38 17.31 2.01
N LEU A 14 7.36 17.01 2.87
CA LEU A 14 8.76 17.07 2.50
C LEU A 14 9.04 16.06 1.38
N HIS A 15 9.67 16.50 0.29
CA HIS A 15 9.97 15.64 -0.85
C HIS A 15 11.15 14.72 -0.53
N VAL A 16 10.98 13.42 -0.79
CA VAL A 16 12.01 12.40 -0.61
C VAL A 16 12.12 11.57 -1.88
N GLN A 17 13.33 11.42 -2.41
CA GLN A 17 13.59 10.48 -3.51
C GLN A 17 13.82 9.07 -2.95
N ASP A 18 12.91 8.15 -3.27
CA ASP A 18 13.03 6.74 -2.90
C ASP A 18 12.33 5.83 -3.91
N GLY A 19 12.87 4.62 -4.12
CA GLY A 19 12.31 3.67 -5.09
C GLY A 19 12.29 4.16 -6.54
N GLY A 20 13.15 5.12 -6.90
CA GLY A 20 13.22 5.69 -8.25
C GLY A 20 12.15 6.74 -8.59
N ARG A 21 11.42 7.24 -7.58
CA ARG A 21 10.50 8.37 -7.71
C ARG A 21 10.64 9.35 -6.56
N ILE A 22 9.94 10.47 -6.66
CA ILE A 22 9.78 11.44 -5.57
C ILE A 22 8.46 11.13 -4.87
N LYS A 23 8.50 11.06 -3.54
CA LYS A 23 7.36 10.77 -2.68
C LYS A 23 7.35 11.71 -1.47
N PRO A 24 6.19 11.99 -0.86
CA PRO A 24 6.15 12.67 0.44
C PRO A 24 6.89 11.86 1.49
N PHE A 25 7.54 12.54 2.44
CA PHE A 25 8.10 11.94 3.63
C PHE A 25 7.04 11.18 4.44
N ASN A 26 5.76 11.59 4.36
CA ASN A 26 4.66 10.79 4.92
C ASN A 26 4.65 9.35 4.38
N THR A 27 4.70 9.18 3.05
CA THR A 27 4.71 7.84 2.45
C THR A 27 6.00 7.10 2.79
N PHE A 28 7.16 7.75 2.63
CA PHE A 28 8.45 7.16 2.98
C PHE A 28 8.46 6.64 4.43
N ALA A 29 8.01 7.46 5.39
CA ALA A 29 8.01 7.11 6.79
C ALA A 29 7.08 5.92 7.08
N ASN A 30 5.89 5.90 6.50
CA ASN A 30 4.95 4.78 6.67
C ASN A 30 5.48 3.49 6.05
N GLU A 31 6.03 3.53 4.84
CA GLU A 31 6.64 2.38 4.18
C GLU A 31 7.84 1.84 4.98
N ALA A 32 8.72 2.72 5.48
CA ALA A 32 9.86 2.34 6.31
C ALA A 32 9.45 1.69 7.64
N LEU A 33 8.49 2.31 8.36
CA LEU A 33 8.00 1.76 9.62
C LEU A 33 7.26 0.44 9.39
N GLN A 34 6.49 0.33 8.30
CA GLN A 34 5.79 -0.90 7.95
C GLN A 34 6.75 -2.03 7.58
N LEU A 35 7.83 -1.76 6.84
CA LEU A 35 8.85 -2.75 6.52
C LEU A 35 9.48 -3.31 7.81
N ILE A 36 9.89 -2.44 8.72
CA ILE A 36 10.68 -2.81 9.92
C ILE A 36 9.79 -3.33 11.05
N TYR A 37 8.72 -2.61 11.38
CA TYR A 37 7.82 -2.87 12.51
C TYR A 37 6.52 -3.59 12.09
N GLY A 38 6.24 -3.74 10.80
CA GLY A 38 5.04 -4.44 10.30
C GLY A 38 3.73 -3.64 10.42
N LYS A 39 3.78 -2.38 10.87
CA LYS A 39 2.62 -1.48 11.05
C LYS A 39 2.98 -0.04 10.69
N GLU A 40 2.00 0.75 10.29
CA GLU A 40 2.14 2.19 10.00
C GLU A 40 2.13 3.08 11.28
N THR A 41 1.79 2.50 12.44
CA THR A 41 1.87 3.17 13.74
C THR A 41 2.72 2.38 14.71
N PHE A 42 3.64 3.05 15.39
CA PHE A 42 4.46 2.46 16.44
C PHE A 42 3.69 2.49 17.77
N SER A 43 3.88 1.45 18.58
CA SER A 43 3.35 1.39 19.95
C SER A 43 4.51 1.14 20.91
N GLY A 44 4.79 2.12 21.77
CA GLY A 44 5.87 2.04 22.75
C GLY A 44 5.52 2.81 24.01
N ASN A 45 6.29 2.61 25.08
CA ASN A 45 6.10 3.35 26.32
C ASN A 45 6.35 4.83 26.08
N ARG A 46 5.52 5.69 26.67
CA ARG A 46 5.80 7.13 26.68
C ARG A 46 7.05 7.38 27.52
N PRO A 47 8.04 8.17 27.04
CA PRO A 47 9.19 8.56 27.85
C PRO A 47 8.73 9.24 29.14
N GLY A 48 9.18 8.73 30.29
CA GLY A 48 8.80 9.24 31.61
C GLY A 48 7.49 8.69 32.18
N ASP A 49 6.75 7.85 31.45
CA ASP A 49 5.53 7.21 31.94
C ASP A 49 5.82 5.79 32.46
N SER A 50 5.70 5.62 33.78
CA SER A 50 5.84 4.34 34.48
C SER A 50 4.54 3.56 34.59
N SER A 51 3.42 4.07 34.04
CA SER A 51 2.11 3.40 34.08
C SER A 51 2.03 2.13 33.21
N GLY A 52 3.01 1.92 32.33
CA GLY A 52 3.01 0.83 31.36
C GLY A 52 2.03 1.02 30.20
N ALA A 53 1.40 2.20 30.09
CA ALA A 53 0.53 2.52 28.96
C ALA A 53 1.35 2.72 27.67
N LEU A 54 1.00 1.97 26.63
CA LEU A 54 1.60 2.11 25.30
C LEU A 54 0.99 3.31 24.59
N GLU A 55 1.83 4.28 24.23
CA GLU A 55 1.46 5.41 23.38
C GLU A 55 1.57 4.99 21.91
N LYS A 56 0.52 5.27 21.13
CA LYS A 56 0.54 5.11 19.67
C LYS A 56 1.08 6.38 19.03
N ARG A 57 2.09 6.22 18.18
CA ARG A 57 2.73 7.33 17.47
C ARG A 57 2.75 7.04 15.97
N HIS A 58 2.57 8.08 15.17
CA HIS A 58 2.59 7.99 13.71
C HIS A 58 4.02 7.83 13.19
N ALA A 59 4.18 7.22 12.02
CA ALA A 59 5.50 7.02 11.42
C ALA A 59 6.29 8.32 11.22
N VAL A 60 5.61 9.40 10.82
CA VAL A 60 6.20 10.74 10.62
C VAL A 60 6.83 11.29 11.90
N ASP A 61 6.30 10.94 13.07
CA ASP A 61 6.77 11.41 14.36
C ASP A 61 8.00 10.62 14.87
N ILE A 62 8.32 9.48 14.25
CA ILE A 62 9.33 8.54 14.74
C ILE A 62 10.49 8.37 13.79
N ILE A 63 10.24 8.29 12.48
CA ILE A 63 11.29 7.91 11.52
C ILE A 63 12.46 8.90 11.54
N LEU A 64 12.20 10.20 11.72
CA LEU A 64 13.28 11.18 11.86
C LEU A 64 14.07 11.00 13.16
N THR A 65 13.45 10.49 14.23
CA THR A 65 14.15 10.20 15.49
C THR A 65 15.15 9.05 15.36
N TRP A 66 14.97 8.13 14.41
CA TRP A 66 15.95 7.06 14.14
C TRP A 66 17.27 7.62 13.63
N MET A 67 17.23 8.74 12.92
CA MET A 67 18.42 9.47 12.46
C MET A 67 19.00 10.37 13.56
N ILE A 68 18.15 10.97 14.41
CA ILE A 68 18.59 11.92 15.45
C ILE A 68 19.21 11.21 16.66
N ILE A 69 18.63 10.08 17.10
CA ILE A 69 19.08 9.28 18.25
C ILE A 69 19.19 7.80 17.89
N PRO A 70 20.06 7.42 16.94
CA PRO A 70 20.15 6.05 16.43
C PRO A 70 20.50 5.03 17.52
N ASP A 71 21.34 5.39 18.48
CA ASP A 71 21.77 4.50 19.58
C ASP A 71 20.60 4.04 20.44
N HIS A 72 19.63 4.94 20.72
CA HIS A 72 18.41 4.56 21.43
C HIS A 72 17.60 3.52 20.64
N TRP A 73 17.40 3.76 19.34
CA TRP A 73 16.57 2.89 18.51
C TRP A 73 17.21 1.55 18.16
N GLN A 74 18.54 1.45 18.24
CA GLN A 74 19.24 0.17 18.17
C GLN A 74 18.88 -0.78 19.33
N GLU A 75 18.44 -0.24 20.47
CA GLU A 75 18.06 -0.99 21.66
C GLU A 75 16.54 -1.21 21.79
N VAL A 76 15.73 -0.52 20.98
CA VAL A 76 14.26 -0.70 20.99
C VAL A 76 13.89 -1.91 20.13
N PRO A 77 13.02 -2.82 20.61
CA PRO A 77 12.59 -3.98 19.84
C PRO A 77 11.60 -3.56 18.74
N ILE A 78 12.14 -3.18 17.58
CA ILE A 78 11.38 -2.69 16.43
C ILE A 78 11.38 -3.65 15.24
N VAL A 79 12.33 -4.57 15.13
CA VAL A 79 12.47 -5.44 13.96
C VAL A 79 11.56 -6.65 14.11
N GLN A 80 10.57 -6.77 13.22
CA GLN A 80 9.60 -7.87 13.25
C GLN A 80 10.11 -9.11 12.51
N ILE A 81 10.19 -10.25 13.22
CA ILE A 81 10.48 -11.56 12.63
C ILE A 81 9.28 -12.49 12.84
N ARG A 82 8.60 -12.85 11.75
CA ARG A 82 7.42 -13.74 11.77
C ARG A 82 7.77 -15.22 11.59
N HIS A 83 8.80 -15.52 10.81
CA HIS A 83 9.14 -16.90 10.43
C HIS A 83 9.87 -17.62 11.58
N ASN A 84 9.27 -18.67 12.13
CA ASN A 84 9.83 -19.38 13.28
C ASN A 84 11.17 -20.06 12.96
N GLY A 85 11.29 -20.68 11.78
CA GLY A 85 12.56 -21.30 11.36
C GLY A 85 13.70 -20.29 11.25
N LEU A 86 13.41 -19.02 10.94
CA LEU A 86 14.44 -17.97 10.92
C LEU A 86 14.90 -17.61 12.33
N LYS A 87 13.98 -17.57 13.29
CA LYS A 87 14.32 -17.35 14.71
C LYS A 87 15.22 -18.47 15.25
N GLU A 88 14.87 -19.71 14.92
CA GLU A 88 15.66 -20.90 15.30
C GLU A 88 17.06 -20.88 14.67
N ALA A 89 17.15 -20.56 13.37
CA ALA A 89 18.41 -20.45 12.66
C ALA A 89 19.32 -19.38 13.27
N LEU A 90 18.77 -18.21 13.64
CA LEU A 90 19.48 -17.15 14.34
C LEU A 90 19.85 -17.50 15.80
N GLY A 91 19.40 -18.65 16.33
CA GLY A 91 19.69 -19.04 17.71
C GLY A 91 19.02 -18.12 18.74
N LEU A 92 17.91 -17.48 18.37
CA LEU A 92 17.12 -16.67 19.29
C LEU A 92 16.42 -17.63 20.27
N ASP A 93 16.82 -17.59 21.54
CA ASP A 93 16.41 -18.44 22.68
C ASP A 93 14.97 -19.00 22.58
N PRO A 94 14.70 -20.29 22.90
CA PRO A 94 13.36 -20.86 22.94
C PRO A 94 12.31 -20.01 23.68
N ASP A 95 12.65 -19.28 24.75
CA ASP A 95 11.71 -18.34 25.40
C ASP A 95 11.51 -17.03 24.61
N LYS A 96 12.53 -16.61 23.83
CA LYS A 96 12.47 -15.49 22.89
C LYS A 96 11.80 -15.85 21.55
N THR A 97 11.66 -17.11 21.17
CA THR A 97 10.98 -17.51 19.91
C THR A 97 9.51 -17.06 19.86
N LYS A 98 8.86 -16.90 21.03
CA LYS A 98 7.51 -16.33 21.17
C LYS A 98 7.47 -14.81 20.95
N LYS A 99 8.59 -14.10 21.07
CA LYS A 99 8.65 -12.66 20.76
C LYS A 99 8.58 -12.46 19.25
N THR A 100 7.82 -11.45 18.86
CA THR A 100 7.65 -11.06 17.45
C THR A 100 8.63 -9.96 17.05
N TYR A 101 9.13 -9.18 18.01
CA TYR A 101 10.00 -8.03 17.78
C TYR A 101 11.36 -8.21 18.48
N PHE A 102 12.42 -7.83 17.78
CA PHE A 102 13.81 -7.93 18.20
C PHE A 102 14.51 -6.59 18.03
N THR A 103 15.59 -6.36 18.75
CA THR A 103 16.34 -5.11 18.66
C THR A 103 17.31 -5.17 17.46
N PRO A 104 17.50 -4.06 16.72
CA PRO A 104 18.52 -4.02 15.67
C PRO A 104 19.91 -4.42 16.18
N LEU A 105 20.28 -3.99 17.39
CA LEU A 105 21.58 -4.31 17.98
C LEU A 105 21.79 -5.80 18.22
N GLU A 106 20.77 -6.51 18.73
CA GLU A 106 20.83 -7.97 18.97
C GLU A 106 21.01 -8.72 17.64
N LEU A 107 20.32 -8.29 16.59
CA LEU A 107 20.37 -8.93 15.28
C LEU A 107 21.68 -8.65 14.54
N LEU A 108 22.15 -7.40 14.55
CA LEU A 108 23.40 -7.01 13.87
C LEU A 108 24.65 -7.62 14.52
N ARG A 109 24.60 -7.91 15.83
CA ARG A 109 25.69 -8.60 16.55
C ARG A 109 25.60 -10.13 16.46
N ASN A 110 24.60 -10.67 15.77
CA ASN A 110 24.42 -12.11 15.66
C ASN A 110 25.33 -12.68 14.57
N ASP A 111 26.35 -13.44 14.97
CA ASP A 111 27.32 -14.05 14.04
C ASP A 111 26.66 -14.94 12.96
N ARG A 112 25.48 -15.51 13.23
CA ARG A 112 24.75 -16.35 12.28
C ARG A 112 24.09 -15.55 11.16
N LEU A 113 23.79 -14.26 11.39
CA LEU A 113 23.14 -13.41 10.39
C LEU A 113 23.98 -13.31 9.12
N ALA A 114 25.29 -13.10 9.26
CA ALA A 114 26.22 -13.03 8.13
C ALA A 114 26.21 -14.32 7.28
N LEU A 115 26.18 -15.49 7.93
CA LEU A 115 26.11 -16.77 7.23
C LEU A 115 24.80 -16.94 6.45
N LEU A 116 23.67 -16.51 7.04
CA LEU A 116 22.37 -16.58 6.38
C LEU A 116 22.27 -15.64 5.18
N ILE A 117 22.82 -14.42 5.29
CA ILE A 117 22.87 -13.46 4.17
C ILE A 117 23.78 -13.99 3.06
N GLN A 118 24.91 -14.63 3.40
CA GLN A 118 25.79 -15.24 2.41
C GLN A 118 25.09 -16.37 1.65
N GLU A 119 24.38 -17.25 2.34
CA GLU A 119 23.60 -18.33 1.71
C GLU A 119 22.46 -17.78 0.83
N LEU A 120 21.78 -16.73 1.28
CA LEU A 120 20.78 -16.02 0.47
C LEU A 120 21.39 -15.50 -0.84
N ASN A 121 22.57 -14.87 -0.78
CA ASN A 121 23.25 -14.33 -1.96
C ASN A 121 23.67 -15.44 -2.93
N ASN A 122 24.20 -16.57 -2.44
CA ASN A 122 24.53 -17.71 -3.30
C ASN A 122 23.31 -18.21 -4.09
N ARG A 123 22.12 -18.25 -3.46
CA ARG A 123 20.87 -18.67 -4.12
C ARG A 123 20.38 -17.66 -5.14
N ARG A 124 20.50 -16.36 -4.84
CA ARG A 124 20.21 -15.28 -5.78
C ARG A 124 21.11 -15.39 -7.02
N ASP A 125 22.40 -15.63 -6.82
CA ASP A 125 23.38 -15.80 -7.91
C ASP A 125 23.08 -17.04 -8.76
N ALA A 126 22.60 -18.12 -8.13
CA ALA A 126 22.11 -19.32 -8.80
C ALA A 126 20.74 -19.15 -9.48
N GLN A 127 20.09 -17.99 -9.33
CA GLN A 127 18.72 -17.71 -9.82
C GLN A 127 17.67 -18.70 -9.31
N GLU A 128 17.87 -19.23 -8.11
CA GLU A 128 16.92 -20.14 -7.47
C GLU A 128 15.67 -19.39 -6.98
N LYS A 129 14.50 -20.04 -7.08
CA LYS A 129 13.28 -19.52 -6.47
C LYS A 129 13.38 -19.64 -4.95
N LEU A 130 13.37 -18.51 -4.25
CA LEU A 130 13.43 -18.47 -2.79
C LEU A 130 12.20 -19.12 -2.16
N ASP A 131 12.43 -20.08 -1.26
CA ASP A 131 11.40 -20.64 -0.40
C ASP A 131 10.96 -19.64 0.69
N PRO A 132 9.87 -19.92 1.44
CA PRO A 132 9.39 -19.00 2.48
C PRO A 132 10.41 -18.66 3.58
N TYR A 133 11.38 -19.56 3.82
CA TYR A 133 12.44 -19.32 4.80
C TYR A 133 13.43 -18.27 4.27
N TYR A 134 13.92 -18.42 3.03
CA TYR A 134 14.84 -17.45 2.44
C TYR A 134 14.17 -16.11 2.10
N GLN A 135 12.88 -16.10 1.78
CA GLN A 135 12.10 -14.85 1.69
C GLN A 135 12.07 -14.10 3.03
N ALA A 136 12.00 -14.82 4.15
CA ALA A 136 12.09 -14.20 5.47
C ALA A 136 13.50 -13.66 5.77
N VAL A 137 14.56 -14.34 5.31
CA VAL A 137 15.95 -13.86 5.42
C VAL A 137 16.14 -12.57 4.60
N GLU A 138 15.64 -12.53 3.36
CA GLU A 138 15.66 -11.34 2.50
C GLU A 138 14.89 -10.17 3.11
N THR A 139 13.74 -10.45 3.74
CA THR A 139 12.97 -9.43 4.46
C THR A 139 13.79 -8.87 5.62
N LEU A 140 14.44 -9.74 6.41
CA LEU A 140 15.28 -9.32 7.53
C LEU A 140 16.48 -8.48 7.08
N GLU A 141 17.15 -8.87 6.00
CA GLU A 141 18.23 -8.09 5.38
C GLU A 141 17.73 -6.68 5.00
N SER A 142 16.58 -6.61 4.33
CA SER A 142 15.95 -5.35 3.91
C SER A 142 15.57 -4.46 5.10
N GLN A 143 15.05 -5.04 6.18
CA GLN A 143 14.70 -4.34 7.41
C GLN A 143 15.94 -3.70 8.07
N LEU A 144 17.01 -4.47 8.23
CA LEU A 144 18.24 -4.00 8.87
C LEU A 144 18.97 -2.96 8.00
N SER A 145 19.01 -3.19 6.68
CA SER A 145 19.59 -2.24 5.72
C SER A 145 18.83 -0.91 5.73
N MET A 146 17.49 -0.94 5.67
CA MET A 146 16.66 0.27 5.74
C MET A 146 16.85 1.01 7.06
N PHE A 147 16.87 0.30 8.19
CA PHE A 147 17.12 0.91 9.50
C PHE A 147 18.47 1.63 9.55
N GLN A 148 19.56 0.97 9.12
CA GLN A 148 20.89 1.56 9.08
C GLN A 148 20.95 2.76 8.12
N ALA A 149 20.31 2.67 6.95
CA ALA A 149 20.28 3.75 5.97
C ALA A 149 19.52 4.98 6.51
N ILE A 150 18.45 4.80 7.27
CA ILE A 150 17.75 5.92 7.95
C ILE A 150 18.60 6.47 9.09
N ALA A 151 19.17 5.59 9.93
CA ALA A 151 20.00 5.97 11.08
C ALA A 151 21.22 6.81 10.67
N THR A 152 21.79 6.53 9.51
CA THR A 152 22.95 7.25 8.95
C THR A 152 22.55 8.44 8.05
N GLY A 153 21.25 8.67 7.84
CA GLY A 153 20.73 9.73 6.97
C GLY A 153 20.84 9.46 5.47
N ILE A 154 21.35 8.30 5.05
CA ILE A 154 21.52 7.87 3.64
C ILE A 154 20.17 7.66 2.93
N ALA A 155 19.18 7.12 3.63
CA ALA A 155 17.86 6.82 3.06
C ALA A 155 17.05 8.09 2.75
N LEU A 156 17.27 9.17 3.51
CA LEU A 156 16.56 10.43 3.36
C LEU A 156 17.22 11.29 2.29
N ARG A 157 16.87 11.05 1.03
CA ARG A 157 17.31 11.87 -0.11
C ARG A 157 16.36 13.02 -0.32
N VAL A 158 16.76 14.22 0.12
CA VAL A 158 15.85 15.38 0.29
C VAL A 158 16.21 16.57 -0.60
N LEU A 159 17.36 16.55 -1.26
CA LEU A 159 17.83 17.66 -2.10
C LEU A 159 18.12 17.16 -3.53
N PRO A 160 17.47 17.72 -4.57
CA PRO A 160 17.83 17.40 -5.94
C PRO A 160 19.25 17.90 -6.27
N PRO A 161 19.93 17.24 -7.22
CA PRO A 161 21.18 17.76 -7.75
C PRO A 161 20.96 19.10 -8.46
N SER A 162 21.97 19.97 -8.49
CA SER A 162 21.88 21.20 -9.28
C SER A 162 21.84 20.88 -10.77
N LYS A 163 21.10 21.66 -11.57
CA LYS A 163 21.02 21.46 -13.03
C LYS A 163 22.39 21.40 -13.71
N GLU A 164 23.38 22.12 -13.17
CA GLU A 164 24.74 22.20 -13.70
C GLU A 164 25.58 20.94 -13.43
N SER A 165 25.22 20.13 -12.43
CA SER A 165 26.01 18.95 -12.03
C SER A 165 25.88 17.77 -12.99
N GLY A 166 24.83 17.72 -13.82
CA GLY A 166 24.52 16.58 -14.70
C GLY A 166 24.20 15.28 -13.96
N MET A 167 24.09 15.30 -12.62
CA MET A 167 23.74 14.14 -11.81
C MET A 167 22.21 13.97 -11.76
N SER A 168 21.75 12.72 -11.65
CA SER A 168 20.32 12.38 -11.49
C SER A 168 19.94 11.93 -10.08
N LYS A 169 20.94 11.63 -9.23
CA LYS A 169 20.75 11.15 -7.86
C LYS A 169 20.57 12.34 -6.92
N TRP A 170 19.52 12.31 -6.11
CA TRP A 170 19.32 13.29 -5.04
C TRP A 170 20.33 13.07 -3.90
N PHE A 171 20.76 14.17 -3.28
CA PHE A 171 21.64 14.15 -2.12
C PHE A 171 20.87 13.71 -0.88
N SER A 172 21.46 12.78 -0.14
CA SER A 172 20.98 12.36 1.17
C SER A 172 21.34 13.34 2.28
N VAL A 173 20.65 13.26 3.42
CA VAL A 173 20.88 14.17 4.57
C VAL A 173 22.34 14.20 5.00
N ASN A 174 23.04 13.06 4.95
CA ASN A 174 24.47 12.97 5.30
C ASN A 174 25.42 13.52 4.22
N GLU A 175 24.93 13.74 2.99
CA GLU A 175 25.67 14.34 1.88
C GLU A 175 25.45 15.87 1.82
N LEU A 176 24.53 16.43 2.62
CA LEU A 176 24.27 17.87 2.66
C LEU A 176 25.47 18.63 3.22
N SER A 177 25.76 19.80 2.64
CA SER A 177 26.85 20.68 3.08
C SER A 177 26.47 22.16 2.89
N GLY A 178 27.14 23.06 3.62
CA GLY A 178 26.90 24.51 3.52
C GLY A 178 25.44 24.90 3.83
N GLU A 179 24.85 25.75 2.99
CA GLU A 179 23.50 26.29 3.21
C GLU A 179 22.42 25.19 3.28
N SER A 180 22.55 24.10 2.50
CA SER A 180 21.56 23.01 2.52
C SER A 180 21.57 22.27 3.86
N GLN A 181 22.76 22.09 4.45
CA GLN A 181 22.92 21.48 5.77
C GLN A 181 22.36 22.38 6.86
N GLU A 182 22.62 23.70 6.80
CA GLU A 182 22.10 24.66 7.78
C GLU A 182 20.57 24.74 7.76
N LYS A 183 19.96 24.80 6.56
CA LYS A 183 18.50 24.82 6.43
C LYS A 183 17.87 23.52 6.92
N PHE A 184 18.43 22.36 6.58
CA PHE A 184 17.93 21.08 7.07
C PHE A 184 18.12 20.94 8.60
N ALA A 185 19.20 21.47 9.15
CA ALA A 185 19.42 21.49 10.61
C ALA A 185 18.35 22.29 11.36
N LYS A 186 17.77 23.35 10.75
CA LYS A 186 16.63 24.06 11.37
C LYS A 186 15.39 23.16 11.48
N ILE A 187 15.15 22.29 10.49
CA ILE A 187 14.06 21.29 10.55
C ILE A 187 14.29 20.34 11.73
N THR A 188 15.50 19.77 11.85
CA THR A 188 15.79 18.82 12.93
C THR A 188 15.74 19.50 14.31
N GLN A 189 16.23 20.73 14.44
CA GLN A 189 16.14 21.50 15.69
C GLN A 189 14.69 21.79 16.10
N ALA A 190 13.85 22.28 15.18
CA ALA A 190 12.44 22.53 15.44
C ALA A 190 11.70 21.24 15.79
N PHE A 191 12.01 20.13 15.10
CA PHE A 191 11.45 18.82 15.39
C PHE A 191 11.86 18.29 16.78
N ILE A 192 13.14 18.40 17.17
CA ILE A 192 13.61 18.01 18.51
C ILE A 192 12.89 18.81 19.59
N LYS A 193 12.77 20.14 19.41
CA LYS A 193 12.03 21.02 20.31
C LYS A 193 10.57 20.55 20.43
N LEU A 194 9.92 20.24 19.31
CA LEU A 194 8.54 19.76 19.28
C LEU A 194 8.35 18.43 20.03
N VAL A 195 9.24 17.45 19.79
CA VAL A 195 9.22 16.16 20.49
C VAL A 195 9.47 16.33 22.00
N SER A 196 10.38 17.23 22.38
CA SER A 196 10.66 17.51 23.80
C SER A 196 9.46 18.11 24.54
N LEU A 197 8.70 19.01 23.90
CA LEU A 197 7.51 19.63 24.49
C LEU A 197 6.37 18.62 24.71
N GLN A 198 6.25 17.62 23.83
CA GLN A 198 5.28 16.54 24.03
C GLN A 198 5.59 15.70 25.28
N VAL A 199 6.86 15.58 25.66
CA VAL A 199 7.26 14.85 26.89
C VAL A 199 6.98 15.68 28.13
N SER A 200 7.14 17.01 28.07
CA SER A 200 7.02 17.92 29.22
C SER A 200 5.61 18.39 29.58
N ALA A 201 4.55 17.89 28.91
CA ALA A 201 3.15 18.28 29.15
C ALA A 201 2.91 19.80 29.10
N THR A 202 3.51 20.45 28.11
CA THR A 202 3.57 21.91 28.00
C THR A 202 2.27 22.55 27.47
N ASP A 203 2.15 23.86 27.65
CA ASP A 203 1.07 24.72 27.16
C ASP A 203 0.80 24.49 25.66
N PRO A 204 -0.46 24.24 25.24
CA PRO A 204 -0.86 24.11 23.83
C PRO A 204 -0.36 25.25 22.93
N ASP A 205 -0.24 26.48 23.46
CA ASP A 205 0.21 27.63 22.68
C ASP A 205 1.70 27.54 22.32
N GLU A 206 2.54 26.99 23.20
CA GLU A 206 3.95 26.75 22.91
C GLU A 206 4.11 25.64 21.85
N VAL A 207 3.32 24.58 21.93
CA VAL A 207 3.31 23.52 20.92
C VAL A 207 2.91 24.08 19.55
N ALA A 208 1.87 24.91 19.49
CA ALA A 208 1.42 25.55 18.25
C ALA A 208 2.51 26.47 17.66
N LYS A 209 3.21 27.24 18.50
CA LYS A 209 4.33 28.08 18.07
C LYS A 209 5.47 27.26 17.47
N VAL A 210 5.87 26.16 18.11
CA VAL A 210 6.95 25.30 17.59
C VAL A 210 6.53 24.55 16.33
N LYS A 211 5.25 24.17 16.20
CA LYS A 211 4.72 23.63 14.93
C LYS A 211 4.85 24.64 13.79
N LEU A 212 4.59 25.92 14.06
CA LEU A 212 4.78 26.98 13.07
C LEU A 212 6.28 27.17 12.71
N GLU A 213 7.18 27.13 13.70
CA GLU A 213 8.64 27.17 13.47
C GLU A 213 9.08 25.98 12.58
N LEU A 214 8.56 24.78 12.84
CA LEU A 214 8.82 23.60 12.01
C LEU A 214 8.27 23.75 10.59
N GLN A 215 7.06 24.28 10.43
CA GLN A 215 6.46 24.54 9.12
C GLN A 215 7.32 25.53 8.31
N GLN A 216 7.73 26.63 8.93
CA GLN A 216 8.62 27.61 8.29
C GLN A 216 9.96 26.99 7.88
N ALA A 217 10.58 26.19 8.75
CA ALA A 217 11.84 25.52 8.41
C ALA A 217 11.68 24.52 7.25
N VAL A 218 10.56 23.81 7.19
CA VAL A 218 10.24 22.90 6.07
C VAL A 218 10.03 23.69 4.79
N ASP A 219 9.21 24.75 4.80
CA ASP A 219 8.94 25.56 3.62
C ASP A 219 10.21 26.24 3.09
N ASP A 220 11.03 26.82 3.98
CA ASP A 220 12.33 27.42 3.64
C ASP A 220 13.28 26.43 2.96
N PHE A 221 13.26 25.16 3.40
CA PHE A 221 14.08 24.11 2.80
C PHE A 221 13.51 23.64 1.46
N LYS A 222 12.18 23.52 1.34
CA LYS A 222 11.50 23.16 0.09
C LYS A 222 11.75 24.21 -0.99
N ASP A 223 11.64 25.49 -0.63
CA ASP A 223 11.91 26.62 -1.55
C ASP A 223 13.36 26.61 -2.01
N PHE A 224 14.31 26.37 -1.09
CA PHE A 224 15.72 26.21 -1.43
C PHE A 224 15.97 25.01 -2.35
N ALA A 225 15.42 23.84 -2.02
CA ALA A 225 15.62 22.62 -2.79
C ALA A 225 15.00 22.73 -4.20
N ARG A 226 13.81 23.34 -4.31
CA ARG A 226 13.15 23.60 -5.58
C ARG A 226 13.91 24.59 -6.45
N ALA A 227 14.57 25.58 -5.84
CA ALA A 227 15.38 26.56 -6.59
C ALA A 227 16.62 25.93 -7.26
N GLN A 228 17.15 24.80 -6.73
CA GLN A 228 18.29 24.10 -7.33
C GLN A 228 17.95 23.45 -8.67
N ASP A 229 16.80 22.78 -8.75
CA ASP A 229 16.26 22.21 -9.97
C ASP A 229 14.73 22.02 -9.85
N PRO A 230 13.92 22.95 -10.41
CA PRO A 230 12.47 22.85 -10.34
C PRO A 230 11.88 21.64 -11.06
N GLU A 231 12.55 21.11 -12.09
CA GLU A 231 12.08 19.95 -12.84
C GLU A 231 12.40 18.66 -12.08
N ALA A 232 13.63 18.53 -11.58
CA ALA A 232 14.02 17.38 -10.78
C ALA A 232 13.33 17.34 -9.42
N TYR A 233 12.94 18.49 -8.84
CA TYR A 233 12.22 18.55 -7.55
C TYR A 233 10.81 17.94 -7.63
N GLY A 234 10.17 17.98 -8.79
CA GLY A 234 8.84 17.41 -9.02
C GLY A 234 7.68 18.34 -8.63
N SER A 235 6.45 17.81 -8.74
CA SER A 235 5.21 18.56 -8.53
C SER A 235 4.72 18.47 -7.08
N GLU A 236 4.54 19.64 -6.46
CA GLU A 236 3.95 19.80 -5.14
C GLU A 236 2.52 19.24 -5.08
N ASP A 237 1.76 19.32 -6.18
CA ASP A 237 0.39 18.83 -6.24
C ASP A 237 0.33 17.30 -6.21
N LEU A 238 1.33 16.61 -6.78
CA LEU A 238 1.43 15.15 -6.70
C LEU A 238 1.72 14.71 -5.25
N VAL A 239 2.64 15.40 -4.58
CA VAL A 239 2.98 15.14 -3.18
C VAL A 239 1.78 15.38 -2.26
N LYS A 240 1.07 16.49 -2.44
CA LYS A 240 -0.18 16.78 -1.69
C LYS A 240 -1.27 15.75 -1.98
N ALA A 241 -1.45 15.34 -3.24
CA ALA A 241 -2.42 14.31 -3.62
C ALA A 241 -2.12 12.96 -2.96
N GLU A 242 -0.83 12.60 -2.85
CA GLU A 242 -0.43 11.36 -2.19
C GLU A 242 -0.60 11.40 -0.67
N VAL A 243 -0.27 12.53 -0.02
CA VAL A 243 -0.58 12.76 1.40
C VAL A 243 -2.09 12.64 1.62
N HIS A 244 -2.91 13.26 0.76
CA HIS A 244 -4.36 13.18 0.83
C HIS A 244 -4.89 11.76 0.63
N LEU A 245 -4.38 11.02 -0.36
CA LEU A 245 -4.75 9.62 -0.60
C LEU A 245 -4.52 8.77 0.66
N LYS A 246 -3.36 8.96 1.31
CA LYS A 246 -3.02 8.28 2.56
C LYS A 246 -3.89 8.73 3.71
N ASP A 247 -4.11 10.03 3.93
CA ASP A 247 -4.89 10.51 5.08
C ASP A 247 -6.40 10.20 4.95
N PHE A 248 -6.97 10.35 3.75
CA PHE A 248 -8.41 10.16 3.51
C PHE A 248 -8.86 8.70 3.48
N HIS A 249 -7.96 7.77 3.12
CA HIS A 249 -8.23 6.32 3.02
C HIS A 249 -9.51 5.99 2.22
N PRO A 250 -9.60 6.35 0.93
CA PRO A 250 -10.83 6.20 0.14
C PRO A 250 -11.33 4.76 0.03
N PHE A 251 -10.42 3.77 -0.04
CA PHE A 251 -10.77 2.36 -0.09
C PHE A 251 -11.45 1.87 1.20
N GLN A 252 -11.09 2.44 2.35
CA GLN A 252 -11.73 2.13 3.63
C GLN A 252 -13.20 2.56 3.62
N TRP A 253 -13.44 3.82 3.23
CA TRP A 253 -14.80 4.34 3.08
C TRP A 253 -15.60 3.58 2.02
N ALA A 254 -14.95 3.17 0.93
CA ALA A 254 -15.59 2.41 -0.13
C ALA A 254 -16.09 1.05 0.38
N TRP A 255 -15.28 0.28 1.10
CA TRP A 255 -15.73 -1.01 1.62
C TRP A 255 -16.80 -0.88 2.70
N MET A 256 -16.75 0.16 3.53
CA MET A 256 -17.83 0.44 4.50
C MET A 256 -19.15 0.72 3.78
N ALA A 257 -19.11 1.51 2.70
CA ALA A 257 -20.27 1.77 1.86
C ALA A 257 -20.78 0.50 1.15
N TYR A 258 -19.88 -0.33 0.59
CA TYR A 258 -20.26 -1.60 -0.04
C TYR A 258 -20.84 -2.60 0.95
N LEU A 259 -20.32 -2.66 2.17
CA LEU A 259 -20.86 -3.51 3.23
C LEU A 259 -22.31 -3.10 3.55
N LEU A 260 -22.56 -1.81 3.73
CA LEU A 260 -23.90 -1.30 3.98
C LEU A 260 -24.82 -1.53 2.77
N ALA A 261 -24.33 -1.33 1.55
CA ALA A 261 -25.04 -1.65 0.32
C ALA A 261 -25.44 -3.14 0.25
N THR A 262 -24.54 -4.03 0.66
CA THR A 262 -24.76 -5.48 0.71
C THR A 262 -25.85 -5.84 1.72
N ILE A 263 -25.80 -5.28 2.93
CA ILE A 263 -26.82 -5.50 3.96
C ILE A 263 -28.19 -5.01 3.47
N LEU A 264 -28.24 -3.82 2.87
CA LEU A 264 -29.46 -3.26 2.29
C LEU A 264 -29.97 -4.08 1.10
N ALA A 265 -29.08 -4.61 0.26
CA ALA A 265 -29.43 -5.49 -0.85
C ALA A 265 -30.00 -6.82 -0.35
N ALA A 266 -29.43 -7.41 0.71
CA ALA A 266 -29.98 -8.60 1.36
C ALA A 266 -31.36 -8.34 1.96
N MET A 267 -31.56 -7.20 2.62
CA MET A 267 -32.88 -6.80 3.12
C MET A 267 -33.86 -6.54 1.97
N ALA A 268 -33.43 -5.91 0.88
CA ALA A 268 -34.24 -5.68 -0.32
C ALA A 268 -34.64 -6.98 -1.01
N PHE A 269 -33.74 -7.98 -0.99
CA PHE A 269 -33.97 -9.30 -1.54
C PHE A 269 -35.03 -10.09 -0.75
N VAL A 270 -35.00 -10.04 0.59
CA VAL A 270 -35.96 -10.76 1.44
C VAL A 270 -37.28 -10.01 1.61
N SER A 271 -37.24 -8.70 1.81
CA SER A 271 -38.42 -7.91 2.19
C SER A 271 -39.12 -7.21 1.03
N HIS A 272 -38.46 -7.09 -0.13
CA HIS A 272 -38.92 -6.32 -1.30
C HIS A 272 -39.29 -4.85 -1.00
N LYS A 273 -38.84 -4.28 0.12
CA LYS A 273 -39.17 -2.91 0.52
C LYS A 273 -38.39 -1.89 -0.34
N LYS A 274 -39.11 -0.90 -0.88
CA LYS A 274 -38.54 0.16 -1.75
C LYS A 274 -37.43 0.97 -1.09
N TRP A 275 -37.51 1.24 0.21
CA TRP A 275 -36.46 2.00 0.91
C TRP A 275 -35.14 1.22 0.98
N ALA A 276 -35.20 -0.10 1.17
CA ALA A 276 -34.01 -0.95 1.20
C ALA A 276 -33.37 -1.06 -0.19
N GLN A 277 -34.21 -1.18 -1.23
CA GLN A 277 -33.80 -1.13 -2.63
C GLN A 277 -33.09 0.18 -3.00
N THR A 278 -33.66 1.31 -2.57
CA THR A 278 -33.11 2.64 -2.81
C THR A 278 -31.81 2.84 -2.04
N GLY A 279 -31.78 2.44 -0.77
CA GLY A 279 -30.57 2.47 0.06
C GLY A 279 -29.43 1.64 -0.53
N ALA A 280 -29.73 0.42 -1.01
CA ALA A 280 -28.73 -0.43 -1.66
C ALA A 280 -28.09 0.25 -2.87
N TRP A 281 -28.88 0.94 -3.70
CA TRP A 281 -28.35 1.72 -4.82
C TRP A 281 -27.50 2.91 -4.37
N ILE A 282 -27.99 3.71 -3.41
CA ILE A 282 -27.27 4.88 -2.89
C ILE A 282 -25.89 4.47 -2.39
N PHE A 283 -25.83 3.45 -1.54
CA PHE A 283 -24.56 3.01 -0.96
C PHE A 283 -23.66 2.28 -1.96
N MET A 284 -24.23 1.58 -2.95
CA MET A 284 -23.44 0.97 -4.02
C MET A 284 -22.79 2.05 -4.91
N ILE A 285 -23.53 3.11 -5.24
CA ILE A 285 -23.00 4.26 -6.00
C ILE A 285 -21.96 5.01 -5.16
N LEU A 286 -22.23 5.26 -3.88
CA LEU A 286 -21.29 5.93 -2.98
C LEU A 286 -19.97 5.13 -2.88
N GLY A 287 -20.06 3.82 -2.67
CA GLY A 287 -18.90 2.94 -2.66
C GLY A 287 -18.13 2.98 -3.99
N LEU A 288 -18.85 2.97 -5.13
CA LEU A 288 -18.23 3.08 -6.45
C LEU A 288 -17.52 4.42 -6.67
N VAL A 289 -18.12 5.53 -6.24
CA VAL A 289 -17.52 6.87 -6.34
C VAL A 289 -16.25 6.93 -5.49
N LEU A 290 -16.29 6.47 -4.24
CA LEU A 290 -15.12 6.46 -3.35
C LEU A 290 -14.01 5.54 -3.88
N HIS A 291 -14.38 4.36 -4.38
CA HIS A 291 -13.44 3.42 -4.98
C HIS A 291 -12.78 4.02 -6.24
N THR A 292 -13.59 4.62 -7.13
CA THR A 292 -13.10 5.29 -8.34
C THR A 292 -12.23 6.49 -7.99
N TYR A 293 -12.57 7.25 -6.95
CA TYR A 293 -11.78 8.38 -6.47
C TYR A 293 -10.40 7.93 -5.99
N GLY A 294 -10.32 6.89 -5.15
CA GLY A 294 -9.04 6.32 -4.72
C GLY A 294 -8.19 5.80 -5.88
N MET A 295 -8.82 5.10 -6.84
CA MET A 295 -8.15 4.64 -8.05
C MET A 295 -7.64 5.81 -8.91
N SER A 296 -8.45 6.86 -9.09
CA SER A 296 -8.10 8.03 -9.89
C SER A 296 -6.94 8.82 -9.27
N LEU A 297 -6.92 8.98 -7.94
CA LEU A 297 -5.79 9.55 -7.23
C LEU A 297 -4.52 8.72 -7.43
N ARG A 298 -4.60 7.39 -7.33
CA ARG A 298 -3.45 6.51 -7.62
C ARG A 298 -2.95 6.73 -9.05
N VAL A 299 -3.85 6.74 -10.05
CA VAL A 299 -3.49 7.01 -11.46
C VAL A 299 -2.83 8.37 -11.62
N TYR A 300 -3.36 9.41 -10.97
CA TYR A 300 -2.82 10.77 -11.02
C TYR A 300 -1.39 10.82 -10.44
N ILE A 301 -1.13 10.14 -9.33
CA ILE A 301 0.18 10.13 -8.67
C ILE A 301 1.22 9.33 -9.46
N ILE A 302 0.83 8.17 -10.00
CA ILE A 302 1.76 7.21 -10.61
C ILE A 302 1.84 7.30 -12.14
N GLY A 303 0.91 8.02 -12.77
CA GLY A 303 0.84 8.20 -14.22
C GLY A 303 0.39 6.97 -15.01
N ARG A 304 -0.12 5.93 -14.35
CA ARG A 304 -0.59 4.69 -15.00
C ARG A 304 -1.79 4.05 -14.29
N PRO A 305 -2.57 3.22 -15.01
CA PRO A 305 -3.57 2.35 -14.39
C PRO A 305 -2.96 1.41 -13.33
N PRO A 306 -3.61 1.23 -12.17
CA PRO A 306 -3.15 0.33 -11.12
C PRO A 306 -3.54 -1.11 -11.43
N VAL A 307 -2.73 -1.81 -12.25
CA VAL A 307 -2.91 -3.23 -12.61
C VAL A 307 -1.57 -3.99 -12.68
N SER A 308 -0.50 -3.48 -12.07
CA SER A 308 0.86 -4.03 -12.22
C SER A 308 1.29 -4.99 -11.13
N ASN A 309 0.60 -5.03 -9.99
CA ASN A 309 0.93 -5.91 -8.87
C ASN A 309 -0.33 -6.53 -8.25
N MET A 310 -0.13 -7.40 -7.26
CA MET A 310 -1.23 -8.14 -6.64
C MET A 310 -2.19 -7.23 -5.88
N TYR A 311 -1.69 -6.22 -5.14
CA TYR A 311 -2.53 -5.23 -4.46
C TYR A 311 -3.42 -4.47 -5.46
N GLU A 312 -2.82 -3.98 -6.52
CA GLU A 312 -3.48 -3.24 -7.59
C GLU A 312 -4.56 -4.09 -8.30
N THR A 313 -4.32 -5.38 -8.49
CA THR A 313 -5.32 -6.30 -9.02
C THR A 313 -6.48 -6.52 -8.04
N VAL A 314 -6.18 -6.64 -6.73
CA VAL A 314 -7.18 -6.85 -5.67
C VAL A 314 -8.09 -5.64 -5.47
N ILE A 315 -7.68 -4.43 -5.85
CA ILE A 315 -8.57 -3.25 -5.90
C ILE A 315 -9.29 -3.12 -7.25
N TRP A 316 -8.64 -3.45 -8.37
CA TRP A 316 -9.23 -3.33 -9.71
C TRP A 316 -10.39 -4.31 -9.97
N VAL A 317 -10.20 -5.60 -9.66
CA VAL A 317 -11.19 -6.65 -9.93
C VAL A 317 -12.53 -6.40 -9.22
N PRO A 318 -12.59 -6.09 -7.91
CA PRO A 318 -13.86 -5.78 -7.26
C PRO A 318 -14.49 -4.48 -7.76
N TRP A 319 -13.71 -3.47 -8.17
CA TRP A 319 -14.26 -2.27 -8.82
C TRP A 319 -15.04 -2.64 -10.09
N GLY A 320 -14.44 -3.43 -10.98
CA GLY A 320 -15.13 -3.91 -12.18
C GLY A 320 -16.34 -4.82 -11.86
N THR A 321 -16.23 -5.62 -10.79
CA THR A 321 -17.28 -6.55 -10.35
C THR A 321 -18.54 -5.78 -9.96
N VAL A 322 -18.36 -4.67 -9.21
CA VAL A 322 -19.45 -3.76 -8.84
C VAL A 322 -20.05 -3.09 -10.07
N VAL A 323 -19.22 -2.60 -11.01
CA VAL A 323 -19.71 -1.98 -12.25
C VAL A 323 -20.57 -2.95 -13.05
N PHE A 324 -20.11 -4.18 -13.27
CA PHE A 324 -20.89 -5.19 -13.98
C PHE A 324 -22.19 -5.55 -13.25
N ALA A 325 -22.13 -5.70 -11.92
CA ALA A 325 -23.33 -5.97 -11.13
C ALA A 325 -24.35 -4.82 -11.20
N MET A 326 -23.90 -3.57 -11.20
CA MET A 326 -24.75 -2.38 -11.40
C MET A 326 -25.44 -2.40 -12.77
N ILE A 327 -24.69 -2.64 -13.84
CA ILE A 327 -25.25 -2.72 -15.20
C ILE A 327 -26.27 -3.87 -15.30
N LEU A 328 -25.90 -5.06 -14.84
CA LEU A 328 -26.78 -6.23 -14.90
C LEU A 328 -28.02 -6.07 -14.00
N ASN A 329 -27.88 -5.47 -12.82
CA ASN A 329 -29.00 -5.23 -11.91
C ASN A 329 -29.95 -4.15 -12.45
N ALA A 330 -29.44 -3.11 -13.13
CA ALA A 330 -30.30 -2.11 -13.77
C ALA A 330 -31.23 -2.74 -14.83
N ILE A 331 -30.75 -3.76 -15.54
CA ILE A 331 -31.51 -4.46 -16.59
C ILE A 331 -32.42 -5.54 -15.98
N ARG A 332 -31.92 -6.32 -15.02
CA ARG A 332 -32.58 -7.53 -14.52
C ARG A 332 -33.36 -7.34 -13.23
N LYS A 333 -33.10 -6.27 -12.48
CA LYS A 333 -33.70 -5.98 -11.17
C LYS A 333 -33.55 -7.12 -10.15
N ASN A 334 -32.43 -7.84 -10.19
CA ASN A 334 -32.11 -8.93 -9.28
C ASN A 334 -31.03 -8.52 -8.26
N TYR A 335 -31.44 -8.34 -7.01
CA TYR A 335 -30.57 -7.90 -5.92
C TYR A 335 -29.53 -8.93 -5.48
N LEU A 336 -29.60 -10.20 -5.92
CA LEU A 336 -28.50 -11.18 -5.72
C LEU A 336 -27.20 -10.69 -6.35
N LEU A 337 -27.27 -9.94 -7.45
CA LEU A 337 -26.10 -9.34 -8.11
C LEU A 337 -25.38 -8.36 -7.18
N PHE A 338 -26.15 -7.55 -6.43
CA PHE A 338 -25.60 -6.58 -5.47
C PHE A 338 -25.05 -7.26 -4.23
N ILE A 339 -25.67 -8.34 -3.78
CA ILE A 339 -25.15 -9.13 -2.65
C ILE A 339 -23.80 -9.75 -3.03
N GLY A 340 -23.73 -10.43 -4.19
CA GLY A 340 -22.49 -11.05 -4.66
C GLY A 340 -21.37 -10.04 -4.87
N ALA A 341 -21.63 -8.96 -5.62
CA ALA A 341 -20.61 -7.94 -5.90
C ALA A 341 -20.21 -7.14 -4.66
N GLY A 342 -21.17 -6.78 -3.82
CA GLY A 342 -20.92 -6.04 -2.59
C GLY A 342 -20.09 -6.83 -1.58
N LEU A 343 -20.37 -8.14 -1.41
CA LEU A 343 -19.54 -9.03 -0.61
C LEU A 343 -18.13 -9.16 -1.16
N ALA A 344 -18.02 -9.45 -2.47
CA ALA A 344 -16.74 -9.56 -3.16
C ALA A 344 -15.88 -8.30 -2.97
N ALA A 345 -16.47 -7.12 -3.22
CA ALA A 345 -15.78 -5.85 -3.06
C ALA A 345 -15.40 -5.54 -1.61
N THR A 346 -16.31 -5.80 -0.67
CA THR A 346 -16.04 -5.60 0.76
C THR A 346 -14.87 -6.47 1.23
N LEU A 347 -14.89 -7.76 0.91
CA LEU A 347 -13.86 -8.71 1.34
C LEU A 347 -12.49 -8.39 0.72
N CYS A 348 -12.43 -8.10 -0.59
CA CYS A 348 -11.18 -7.75 -1.25
C CYS A 348 -10.56 -6.46 -0.70
N LEU A 349 -11.37 -5.42 -0.48
CA LEU A 349 -10.86 -4.14 0.04
C LEU A 349 -10.43 -4.26 1.51
N ILE A 350 -11.18 -4.98 2.35
CA ILE A 350 -10.74 -5.29 3.73
C ILE A 350 -9.42 -6.07 3.71
N LEU A 351 -9.29 -7.07 2.84
CA LEU A 351 -8.05 -7.83 2.71
C LEU A 351 -6.87 -6.93 2.31
N SER A 352 -7.10 -5.98 1.39
CA SER A 352 -6.10 -5.01 0.95
C SER A 352 -5.63 -4.07 2.08
N ASP A 353 -6.52 -3.70 3.00
CA ASP A 353 -6.20 -2.85 4.16
C ASP A 353 -5.48 -3.64 5.28
N LEU A 354 -5.89 -4.89 5.51
CA LEU A 354 -5.42 -5.69 6.64
C LEU A 354 -4.14 -6.47 6.36
N SER A 355 -3.79 -6.71 5.08
CA SER A 355 -2.66 -7.56 4.69
C SER A 355 -1.59 -6.85 3.83
N PRO A 356 -1.09 -5.66 4.22
CA PRO A 356 -0.15 -4.89 3.41
C PRO A 356 1.23 -5.55 3.24
N VAL A 357 1.59 -6.51 4.11
CA VAL A 357 2.82 -7.30 3.98
C VAL A 357 2.75 -8.28 2.79
N VAL A 358 1.55 -8.74 2.44
CA VAL A 358 1.32 -9.64 1.31
C VAL A 358 0.87 -8.87 0.07
N LEU A 359 0.03 -7.85 0.28
CA LEU A 359 -0.50 -6.97 -0.74
C LEU A 359 0.16 -5.59 -0.60
N ASP A 360 1.36 -5.43 -1.15
CA ASP A 360 2.13 -4.19 -1.06
C ASP A 360 1.36 -3.01 -1.71
N PRO A 361 0.85 -2.04 -0.91
CA PRO A 361 0.10 -0.90 -1.43
C PRO A 361 0.99 0.19 -2.02
N SER A 362 2.32 0.05 -1.90
CA SER A 362 3.31 1.06 -2.27
C SER A 362 3.19 1.44 -3.75
N LEU A 363 3.35 2.74 -4.01
CA LEU A 363 3.29 3.28 -5.36
C LEU A 363 4.67 3.16 -6.01
N GLN A 364 4.96 1.99 -6.59
CA GLN A 364 6.26 1.70 -7.22
C GLN A 364 6.25 2.00 -8.73
N PRO A 365 7.32 2.59 -9.29
CA PRO A 365 7.43 2.76 -10.73
C PRO A 365 7.50 1.40 -11.44
N LEU A 366 7.06 1.35 -12.70
CA LEU A 366 7.16 0.13 -13.49
C LEU A 366 8.63 -0.23 -13.76
N GLN A 367 8.88 -1.54 -13.83
CA GLN A 367 10.12 -2.07 -14.38
C GLN A 367 10.34 -1.49 -15.79
N PRO A 368 11.58 -1.12 -16.18
CA PRO A 368 11.85 -0.46 -17.46
C PRO A 368 11.26 -1.18 -18.68
N VAL A 369 11.25 -2.52 -18.68
CA VAL A 369 10.71 -3.35 -19.76
C VAL A 369 9.20 -3.21 -19.96
N LEU A 370 8.47 -2.74 -18.95
CA LEU A 370 7.01 -2.56 -18.97
C LEU A 370 6.60 -1.10 -19.23
N ARG A 371 7.56 -0.19 -19.39
CA ARG A 371 7.27 1.24 -19.62
C ARG A 371 6.86 1.48 -21.07
N ASP A 372 5.90 2.37 -21.26
CA ASP A 372 5.54 2.99 -22.55
C ASP A 372 5.14 2.02 -23.68
N ASN A 373 4.51 0.88 -23.32
CA ASN A 373 3.98 -0.06 -24.30
C ASN A 373 2.45 -0.02 -24.36
N PHE A 374 1.92 0.64 -25.39
CA PHE A 374 0.48 0.78 -25.62
C PHE A 374 -0.25 -0.58 -25.62
N TRP A 375 0.30 -1.57 -26.33
CA TRP A 375 -0.33 -2.89 -26.46
C TRP A 375 -0.35 -3.65 -25.14
N LEU A 376 0.70 -3.51 -24.32
CA LEU A 376 0.73 -4.08 -22.97
C LEU A 376 -0.40 -3.50 -22.10
N VAL A 377 -0.54 -2.18 -22.09
CA VAL A 377 -1.56 -1.51 -21.28
C VAL A 377 -2.97 -1.94 -21.72
N VAL A 378 -3.23 -1.95 -23.03
CA VAL A 378 -4.52 -2.41 -23.58
C VAL A 378 -4.80 -3.86 -23.20
N HIS A 379 -3.82 -4.75 -23.39
CA HIS A 379 -3.93 -6.16 -23.04
C HIS A 379 -4.28 -6.35 -21.56
N VAL A 380 -3.48 -5.77 -20.66
CA VAL A 380 -3.63 -5.96 -19.21
C VAL A 380 -4.96 -5.39 -18.70
N ILE A 381 -5.38 -4.21 -19.17
CA ILE A 381 -6.68 -3.63 -18.76
C ILE A 381 -7.83 -4.54 -19.20
N ILE A 382 -7.84 -5.02 -20.45
CA ILE A 382 -8.93 -5.85 -20.97
C ILE A 382 -8.98 -7.19 -20.22
N ILE A 383 -7.82 -7.86 -20.06
CA ILE A 383 -7.78 -9.19 -19.44
C ILE A 383 -8.13 -9.14 -17.95
N VAL A 384 -7.62 -8.16 -17.19
CA VAL A 384 -7.95 -8.01 -15.76
C VAL A 384 -9.40 -7.59 -15.57
N THR A 385 -9.96 -6.80 -16.50
CA THR A 385 -11.40 -6.48 -16.50
C THR A 385 -12.26 -7.72 -16.78
N SER A 386 -11.78 -8.70 -17.56
CA SER A 386 -12.49 -9.98 -17.73
C SER A 386 -12.64 -10.74 -16.41
N TYR A 387 -11.60 -10.71 -15.56
CA TYR A 387 -11.61 -11.36 -14.26
C TYR A 387 -12.66 -10.77 -13.33
N ALA A 388 -13.00 -9.48 -13.44
CA ALA A 388 -14.09 -8.89 -12.69
C ALA A 388 -15.46 -9.50 -13.02
N ALA A 389 -15.71 -9.84 -14.29
CA ALA A 389 -16.94 -10.52 -14.69
C ALA A 389 -16.98 -11.97 -14.19
N PHE A 390 -15.85 -12.68 -14.28
CA PHE A 390 -15.73 -14.04 -13.73
C PHE A 390 -15.85 -14.05 -12.20
N PHE A 391 -15.31 -13.05 -11.51
CA PHE A 391 -15.39 -12.94 -10.06
C PHE A 391 -16.82 -12.66 -9.60
N LEU A 392 -17.59 -11.87 -10.37
CA LEU A 392 -19.04 -11.73 -10.14
C LEU A 392 -19.76 -13.08 -10.27
N ALA A 393 -19.45 -13.84 -11.32
CA ALA A 393 -20.04 -15.16 -11.54
C ALA A 393 -19.70 -16.13 -10.39
N PHE A 394 -18.44 -16.12 -9.94
CA PHE A 394 -17.96 -16.88 -8.79
C PHE A 394 -18.73 -16.51 -7.51
N ALA A 395 -18.80 -15.22 -7.16
CA ALA A 395 -19.46 -14.75 -5.94
C ALA A 395 -20.97 -15.09 -5.94
N ILE A 396 -21.65 -14.98 -7.08
CA ILE A 396 -23.04 -15.42 -7.19
C ILE A 396 -23.11 -16.94 -7.07
N GLY A 397 -22.22 -17.69 -7.73
CA GLY A 397 -22.14 -19.14 -7.68
C GLY A 397 -22.10 -19.68 -6.25
N ASP A 398 -21.24 -19.11 -5.41
CA ASP A 398 -21.13 -19.50 -4.00
C ASP A 398 -22.43 -19.26 -3.22
N ILE A 399 -23.09 -18.12 -3.45
CA ILE A 399 -24.40 -17.82 -2.85
C ILE A 399 -25.45 -18.85 -3.30
N LEU A 400 -25.46 -19.23 -4.59
CA LEU A 400 -26.42 -20.20 -5.11
C LEU A 400 -26.13 -21.62 -4.61
N LEU A 401 -24.87 -22.00 -4.44
CA LEU A 401 -24.49 -23.29 -3.84
C LEU A 401 -25.04 -23.40 -2.43
N PHE A 402 -24.99 -22.32 -1.64
CA PHE A 402 -25.62 -22.29 -0.32
C PHE A 402 -27.14 -22.53 -0.40
N TYR A 403 -27.85 -21.87 -1.32
CA TYR A 403 -29.29 -22.09 -1.48
C TYR A 403 -29.64 -23.49 -1.99
N PHE A 404 -28.83 -24.02 -2.92
CA PHE A 404 -28.97 -25.38 -3.46
C PHE A 404 -28.79 -26.43 -2.36
N ALA A 405 -27.72 -26.32 -1.56
CA ALA A 405 -27.45 -27.23 -0.46
C ALA A 405 -28.49 -27.17 0.66
N ARG A 406 -29.17 -26.02 0.82
CA ARG A 406 -30.20 -25.84 1.84
C ARG A 406 -31.52 -26.52 1.47
N ASP A 407 -32.04 -26.22 0.27
CA ASP A 407 -33.28 -26.81 -0.28
C ASP A 407 -33.49 -26.33 -1.72
N GLU A 408 -33.03 -27.10 -2.70
CA GLU A 408 -33.15 -26.76 -4.13
C GLU A 408 -34.61 -26.50 -4.55
N HIS A 409 -35.56 -27.33 -4.09
CA HIS A 409 -36.95 -27.21 -4.50
C HIS A 409 -37.58 -25.93 -3.98
N LYS A 410 -37.32 -25.57 -2.72
CA LYS A 410 -37.80 -24.33 -2.11
C LYS A 410 -37.19 -23.08 -2.74
N PHE A 411 -35.91 -23.13 -3.13
CA PHE A 411 -35.19 -21.96 -3.67
C PHE A 411 -35.04 -21.97 -5.20
N LYS A 412 -35.80 -22.81 -5.91
CA LYS A 412 -35.72 -22.97 -7.38
C LYS A 412 -35.70 -21.66 -8.17
N ASN A 413 -36.55 -20.70 -7.80
CA ASN A 413 -36.62 -19.41 -8.51
C ASN A 413 -35.36 -18.54 -8.28
N VAL A 414 -34.87 -18.49 -7.04
CA VAL A 414 -33.62 -17.81 -6.66
C VAL A 414 -32.45 -18.39 -7.43
N ILE A 415 -32.35 -19.73 -7.45
CA ILE A 415 -31.32 -20.46 -8.19
C ILE A 415 -31.42 -20.15 -9.69
N LYS A 416 -32.62 -20.24 -10.28
CA LYS A 416 -32.82 -19.95 -11.71
C LYS A 416 -32.40 -18.53 -12.07
N GLU A 417 -32.80 -17.52 -11.29
CA GLU A 417 -32.43 -16.13 -11.55
C GLU A 417 -30.93 -15.87 -11.36
N GLY A 418 -30.33 -16.47 -10.34
CA GLY A 418 -28.90 -16.40 -10.10
C GLY A 418 -28.07 -17.03 -11.23
N VAL A 419 -28.48 -18.21 -11.72
CA VAL A 419 -27.83 -18.88 -12.86
C VAL A 419 -27.87 -18.02 -14.11
N HIS A 420 -28.96 -17.27 -14.34
CA HIS A 420 -28.99 -16.30 -15.44
C HIS A 420 -27.97 -15.16 -15.23
N GLY A 421 -27.83 -14.67 -13.99
CA GLY A 421 -26.79 -13.70 -13.64
C GLY A 421 -25.40 -14.22 -13.95
N ILE A 422 -25.08 -15.43 -13.49
CA ILE A 422 -23.82 -16.14 -13.79
C ILE A 422 -23.61 -16.23 -15.30
N TYR A 423 -24.59 -16.73 -16.04
CA TYR A 423 -24.48 -16.89 -17.49
C TYR A 423 -24.16 -15.56 -18.21
N ARG A 424 -24.81 -14.45 -17.81
CA ARG A 424 -24.54 -13.13 -18.39
C ARG A 424 -23.15 -12.60 -18.03
N SER A 425 -22.73 -12.79 -16.78
CA SER A 425 -21.38 -12.43 -16.34
C SER A 425 -20.32 -13.23 -17.10
N LEU A 426 -20.53 -14.54 -17.29
CA LEU A 426 -19.63 -15.39 -18.08
C LEU A 426 -19.55 -14.96 -19.55
N GLN A 427 -20.68 -14.58 -20.18
CA GLN A 427 -20.65 -14.07 -21.56
C GLN A 427 -19.76 -12.83 -21.69
N ILE A 428 -19.89 -11.88 -20.76
CA ILE A 428 -19.05 -10.67 -20.73
C ILE A 428 -17.58 -11.05 -20.50
N GLY A 429 -17.32 -11.88 -19.49
CA GLY A 429 -15.97 -12.32 -19.14
C GLY A 429 -15.26 -13.05 -20.29
N VAL A 430 -15.93 -13.99 -20.95
CA VAL A 430 -15.34 -14.75 -22.07
C VAL A 430 -15.02 -13.86 -23.26
N VAL A 431 -15.90 -12.91 -23.61
CA VAL A 431 -15.63 -11.97 -24.71
C VAL A 431 -14.44 -11.08 -24.39
N LEU A 432 -14.38 -10.52 -23.18
CA LEU A 432 -13.24 -9.69 -22.77
C LEU A 432 -11.95 -10.51 -22.66
N LEU A 433 -12.01 -11.74 -22.15
CA LEU A 433 -10.86 -12.63 -22.05
C LEU A 433 -10.30 -12.95 -23.45
N ALA A 434 -11.17 -13.27 -24.41
CA ALA A 434 -10.75 -13.53 -25.79
C ALA A 434 -10.07 -12.30 -26.41
N LEU A 435 -10.65 -11.11 -26.24
CA LEU A 435 -10.03 -9.85 -26.69
C LEU A 435 -8.70 -9.57 -25.99
N GLY A 436 -8.61 -9.88 -24.69
CA GLY A 436 -7.39 -9.81 -23.90
C GLY A 436 -6.30 -10.72 -24.47
N ILE A 437 -6.61 -11.99 -24.72
CA ILE A 437 -5.64 -12.95 -25.31
C ILE A 437 -5.16 -12.47 -26.68
N ILE A 438 -6.06 -11.99 -27.55
CA ILE A 438 -5.69 -11.48 -28.89
C ILE A 438 -4.75 -10.27 -28.77
N THR A 439 -5.10 -9.29 -27.93
CA THR A 439 -4.26 -8.09 -27.73
C THR A 439 -2.92 -8.43 -27.06
N GLY A 440 -2.87 -9.48 -26.24
CA GLY A 440 -1.63 -10.02 -25.67
C GLY A 440 -0.71 -10.62 -26.72
N GLY A 441 -1.26 -11.37 -27.69
CA GLY A 441 -0.50 -11.88 -28.84
C GLY A 441 0.07 -10.76 -29.71
N ILE A 442 -0.69 -9.67 -29.94
CA ILE A 442 -0.21 -8.48 -30.66
C ILE A 442 0.94 -7.82 -29.90
N TRP A 443 0.80 -7.68 -28.58
CA TRP A 443 1.87 -7.16 -27.73
C TRP A 443 3.15 -8.00 -27.80
N ALA A 444 3.02 -9.33 -27.74
CA ALA A 444 4.14 -10.25 -27.82
C ALA A 444 4.85 -10.15 -29.18
N ASP A 445 4.10 -10.09 -30.29
CA ASP A 445 4.66 -9.90 -31.62
C ASP A 445 5.43 -8.57 -31.73
N TYR A 446 4.83 -7.49 -31.23
CA TYR A 446 5.48 -6.17 -31.22
C TYR A 446 6.74 -6.12 -30.36
N SER A 447 6.76 -6.82 -29.23
CA SER A 447 7.84 -6.72 -28.24
C SER A 447 8.96 -7.74 -28.44
N TRP A 448 8.62 -8.93 -28.91
CA TRP A 448 9.53 -10.07 -29.03
C TRP A 448 9.70 -10.58 -30.46
N GLY A 449 8.99 -9.99 -31.45
CA GLY A 449 9.04 -10.41 -32.84
C GLY A 449 8.32 -11.73 -33.13
N ARG A 450 7.53 -12.23 -32.17
CA ARG A 450 6.69 -13.43 -32.30
C ARG A 450 5.48 -13.35 -31.39
N PHE A 451 4.32 -13.80 -31.87
CA PHE A 451 3.08 -13.78 -31.08
C PHE A 451 3.04 -14.83 -29.95
N TRP A 452 3.86 -15.88 -30.02
CA TRP A 452 4.00 -16.96 -29.03
C TRP A 452 5.32 -17.71 -29.23
N GLY A 453 5.88 -18.28 -28.17
CA GLY A 453 7.03 -19.15 -28.18
C GLY A 453 7.03 -20.01 -26.95
N TRP A 454 7.40 -21.28 -27.12
CA TRP A 454 7.23 -22.32 -26.13
C TRP A 454 8.25 -22.25 -24.98
N ASP A 455 8.58 -21.05 -24.52
CA ASP A 455 9.47 -20.88 -23.38
C ASP A 455 8.71 -21.10 -22.06
N PRO A 456 9.42 -21.43 -20.96
CA PRO A 456 8.78 -21.74 -19.68
C PRO A 456 7.90 -20.62 -19.12
N LYS A 457 8.06 -19.37 -19.58
CA LYS A 457 7.18 -18.26 -19.19
C LYS A 457 5.92 -18.18 -20.05
N GLU A 458 5.74 -18.98 -21.08
CA GLU A 458 4.53 -18.96 -21.90
C GLU A 458 3.74 -20.28 -21.77
N THR A 459 4.40 -21.39 -21.45
CA THR A 459 3.79 -22.73 -21.47
C THR A 459 3.46 -23.32 -20.09
N TRP A 460 3.34 -22.47 -19.06
CA TRP A 460 3.23 -22.89 -17.66
C TRP A 460 2.12 -23.92 -17.36
#